data_AF-A0A316Q2K8-F1
#
_entry.id   AF-A0A316Q2K8-F1
#
_cell.length_a   1.000
_cell.length_b   1.000
_cell.length_c   1.000
_cell.angle_alpha   90.00
_cell.angle_beta   90.00
_cell.angle_gamma   90.00
#
_symmetry.space_group_name_H-M   'P 1'
#
loop_
_entity.id
_entity.type
_entity.pdbx_description
1 polymer ?
#
loop_
_entity_poly.entity_id
_entity_poly.type
_entity_poly.pdbx_seq_one_letter_code
_entity_poly.pdbx_strand_id
1 'polypeptide(L)'
;MENKTKSDRGLRQVPVPAPAAKYLQQYINSLPGTNLFYCQNSILITKSSYDKMWMSILNKLNTAAGGSKKFPVIDDLTAHIFQHNYCSNLCYKIPAISIKMIARLMGDTEKVVIDVYNHVMEEKEDVQTVLVDALNM
;
A
#
# COMPACT_ATOMS: atom_id res chain seq x y z
N MET A 1 12.42 21.79 -11.14
CA MET A 1 11.37 20.83 -11.54
C MET A 1 10.04 21.52 -11.36
N GLU A 2 9.30 21.70 -12.45
CA GLU A 2 8.02 22.42 -12.45
C GLU A 2 6.91 21.54 -11.82
N ASN A 3 6.13 22.13 -10.92
CA ASN A 3 5.20 21.43 -10.05
C ASN A 3 3.91 21.06 -10.82
N LYS A 4 3.79 19.81 -11.27
CA LYS A 4 2.66 19.31 -12.09
C LYS A 4 1.46 18.81 -11.28
N THR A 5 1.52 18.83 -9.96
CA THR A 5 0.44 18.31 -9.10
C THR A 5 -0.64 19.36 -8.86
N LYS A 6 -1.91 18.96 -9.00
CA LYS A 6 -3.09 19.82 -8.82
C LYS A 6 -3.28 20.34 -7.39
N SER A 7 -2.62 19.74 -6.40
CA SER A 7 -2.65 20.18 -5.01
C SER A 7 -1.33 19.88 -4.32
N ASP A 8 -1.01 20.64 -3.27
CA ASP A 8 0.19 20.46 -2.46
C ASP A 8 0.26 19.08 -1.79
N ARG A 9 -0.89 18.39 -1.62
CA ARG A 9 -0.96 17.02 -1.09
C ARG A 9 -0.38 15.97 -2.04
N GLY A 10 -0.30 16.28 -3.34
CA GLY A 10 0.30 15.39 -4.33
C GLY A 10 1.81 15.24 -4.16
N LEU A 11 2.46 16.21 -3.51
CA LEU A 11 3.87 16.14 -3.13
C LEU A 11 4.00 15.68 -1.69
N ARG A 12 4.68 14.55 -1.51
CA ARG A 12 4.97 14.02 -0.17
C ARG A 12 6.35 13.40 -0.10
N GLN A 13 6.91 13.45 1.09
CA GLN A 13 8.11 12.69 1.44
C GLN A 13 7.68 11.48 2.25
N VAL A 14 8.11 10.30 1.81
CA VAL A 14 7.84 9.05 2.50
C VAL A 14 9.17 8.51 3.00
N PRO A 15 9.36 8.34 4.33
CA PRO A 15 10.57 7.74 4.85
C PRO A 15 10.65 6.29 4.39
N VAL A 16 11.81 5.90 3.86
CA VAL A 16 12.05 4.54 3.40
C VAL A 16 12.57 3.71 4.59
N PRO A 17 11.88 2.65 5.02
CA PRO A 17 12.37 1.79 6.09
C PRO A 17 13.71 1.16 5.71
N ALA A 18 14.62 0.98 6.68
CA ALA A 18 15.96 0.44 6.43
C ALA A 18 15.99 -0.88 5.62
N PRO A 19 15.10 -1.86 5.85
CA PRO A 19 15.03 -3.06 5.01
C PRO A 19 14.71 -2.76 3.54
N ALA A 20 13.76 -1.84 3.30
CA ALA A 20 13.39 -1.41 1.96
C ALA A 20 14.52 -0.60 1.29
N ALA A 21 15.22 0.25 2.05
CA ALA A 21 16.34 1.03 1.55
C ALA A 21 17.48 0.12 1.05
N LYS A 22 17.81 -0.94 1.80
CA LYS A 22 18.82 -1.93 1.40
C LYS A 22 18.44 -2.61 0.08
N TYR A 23 17.19 -3.04 -0.06
CA TYR A 23 16.69 -3.65 -1.29
C TYR A 23 16.72 -2.66 -2.47
N LEU A 24 16.21 -1.44 -2.26
CA LEU A 24 16.17 -0.41 -3.30
C LEU A 24 17.56 -0.03 -3.77
N GLN A 25 18.56 0.03 -2.89
CA GLN A 25 19.93 0.31 -3.27
C GLN A 25 20.50 -0.78 -4.19
N GLN A 26 20.30 -2.06 -3.86
CA GLN A 26 20.70 -3.17 -4.72
C GLN A 26 19.99 -3.14 -6.07
N TYR A 27 18.68 -2.85 -6.06
CA TYR A 27 17.88 -2.73 -7.27
C TYR A 27 18.37 -1.59 -8.16
N ILE A 28 18.59 -0.39 -7.61
CA ILE A 28 19.08 0.79 -8.33
C ILE A 28 20.43 0.51 -9.00
N ASN A 29 21.33 -0.17 -8.31
CA ASN A 29 22.64 -0.54 -8.87
C ASN A 29 22.55 -1.52 -10.05
N SER A 30 21.44 -2.23 -10.21
CA SER A 30 21.19 -3.14 -11.34
C SER A 30 20.54 -2.47 -12.54
N LEU A 31 20.10 -1.21 -12.41
CA LEU A 31 19.34 -0.53 -13.45
C LEU A 31 20.27 -0.07 -14.59
N PRO A 32 19.83 -0.22 -15.86
CA PRO A 32 20.60 0.25 -17.01
C PRO A 32 20.52 1.78 -17.22
N GLY A 33 19.76 2.50 -16.39
CA GLY A 33 19.54 3.94 -16.53
C GLY A 33 18.86 4.55 -15.31
N THR A 34 18.33 5.77 -15.48
CA THR A 34 17.80 6.58 -14.37
C THR A 34 16.34 6.30 -14.03
N ASN A 35 15.61 5.56 -14.86
CA ASN A 35 14.22 5.19 -14.60
C ASN A 35 14.17 4.03 -13.60
N LEU A 36 13.55 4.25 -12.44
CA LEU A 36 13.35 3.19 -11.44
C LEU A 36 12.51 2.03 -11.98
N PHE A 37 11.49 2.32 -12.79
CA PHE A 37 10.64 1.30 -13.39
C PHE A 37 10.58 1.50 -14.90
N TYR A 38 10.98 0.49 -15.66
CA TYR A 38 11.18 0.58 -17.10
C TYR A 38 10.64 -0.66 -17.83
N CYS A 39 10.24 -0.46 -19.08
CA CYS A 39 9.94 -1.53 -20.03
C CYS A 39 11.26 -2.15 -20.55
N GLN A 40 11.22 -3.31 -21.22
CA GLN A 40 12.44 -3.97 -21.74
C GLN A 40 13.32 -3.08 -22.63
N ASN A 41 12.73 -2.07 -23.29
CA ASN A 41 13.43 -1.08 -24.10
C ASN A 41 13.98 0.12 -23.29
N SER A 42 14.07 0.02 -21.96
CA SER A 42 14.56 1.07 -21.05
C SER A 42 13.74 2.37 -21.01
N ILE A 43 12.56 2.37 -21.64
CA ILE A 43 11.60 3.48 -21.54
C ILE A 43 10.81 3.37 -20.24
N LEU A 44 10.41 4.51 -19.67
CA LEU A 44 9.54 4.57 -18.49
C LEU A 44 8.32 3.64 -18.65
N ILE A 45 7.98 2.94 -17.57
CA ILE A 45 6.83 2.04 -17.57
C ILE A 45 5.53 2.78 -17.93
N THR A 46 4.69 2.17 -18.76
CA THR A 46 3.35 2.68 -19.07
C THR A 46 2.31 1.97 -18.21
N LYS A 47 1.11 2.58 -18.06
CA LYS A 47 0.00 1.91 -17.37
C LYS A 47 -0.35 0.55 -17.99
N SER A 48 -0.38 0.45 -19.32
CA SER A 48 -0.65 -0.84 -19.99
C SER A 48 0.43 -1.88 -19.71
N SER A 49 1.71 -1.48 -19.71
CA SER A 49 2.83 -2.37 -19.37
C SER A 49 2.72 -2.86 -17.93
N TYR A 50 2.36 -1.97 -17.01
CA TYR A 50 2.14 -2.31 -15.60
C TYR A 50 0.98 -3.29 -15.42
N ASP A 51 -0.17 -3.02 -16.05
CA ASP A 51 -1.37 -3.86 -15.93
C ASP A 51 -1.06 -5.29 -16.47
N LYS A 52 -0.32 -5.40 -17.58
CA LYS A 52 0.13 -6.70 -18.14
C LYS A 52 1.15 -7.40 -17.23
N MET A 53 2.08 -6.67 -16.64
CA MET A 53 3.05 -7.20 -15.68
C MET A 53 2.32 -7.79 -14.46
N TRP A 54 1.37 -7.05 -13.90
CA TRP A 54 0.56 -7.49 -12.77
C TRP A 54 -0.23 -8.77 -13.10
N MET A 55 -0.90 -8.80 -14.26
CA MET A 55 -1.59 -10.01 -14.73
C MET A 55 -0.64 -11.20 -14.90
N SER A 56 0.61 -10.98 -15.32
CA SER A 56 1.62 -12.04 -15.39
C SER A 56 1.95 -12.61 -14.01
N ILE A 57 2.07 -11.75 -12.99
CA ILE A 57 2.29 -12.15 -11.59
C ILE A 57 1.11 -12.98 -11.09
N LEU A 58 -0.12 -12.48 -11.25
CA LEU A 58 -1.33 -13.20 -10.83
C LEU A 58 -1.49 -14.57 -11.48
N ASN A 59 -1.17 -14.67 -12.77
CA ASN A 59 -1.22 -15.95 -13.48
C ASN A 59 -0.22 -16.95 -12.89
N LYS A 60 1.02 -16.51 -12.60
CA LYS A 60 2.04 -17.38 -12.00
C LYS A 60 1.66 -17.82 -10.59
N LEU A 61 1.09 -16.92 -9.78
CA LEU A 61 0.60 -17.25 -8.44
C LEU A 61 -0.55 -18.25 -8.51
N ASN A 62 -1.53 -18.03 -9.38
CA ASN A 62 -2.65 -18.95 -9.59
C ASN A 62 -2.18 -20.33 -10.04
N THR A 63 -1.24 -20.40 -10.99
CA THR A 63 -0.65 -21.68 -11.42
C THR A 63 0.06 -22.39 -10.26
N ALA A 64 0.84 -21.66 -9.44
CA ALA A 64 1.50 -22.24 -8.27
C ALA A 64 0.51 -22.72 -7.20
N ALA A 65 -0.65 -22.08 -7.07
CA ALA A 65 -1.72 -22.45 -6.15
C ALA A 65 -2.63 -23.57 -6.69
N GLY A 66 -2.32 -24.18 -7.84
CA GLY A 66 -3.14 -25.23 -8.47
C GLY A 66 -4.33 -24.73 -9.28
N GLY A 67 -4.47 -23.41 -9.43
CA GLY A 67 -5.46 -22.78 -10.30
C GLY A 67 -5.00 -22.64 -11.75
N SER A 68 -5.86 -22.04 -12.57
CA SER A 68 -5.57 -21.70 -13.96
C SER A 68 -6.13 -20.33 -14.33
N LYS A 69 -5.78 -19.82 -15.51
CA LYS A 69 -6.37 -18.57 -16.02
C LYS A 69 -7.89 -18.61 -16.14
N LYS A 70 -8.46 -19.79 -16.41
CA LYS A 70 -9.90 -20.00 -16.55
C LYS A 70 -10.59 -20.25 -15.22
N PHE A 71 -9.84 -20.77 -14.24
CA PHE A 71 -10.31 -21.12 -12.91
C PHE A 71 -9.30 -20.61 -11.88
N PRO A 72 -9.29 -19.28 -11.60
CA PRO A 72 -8.38 -18.72 -10.63
C PRO A 72 -8.75 -19.17 -9.22
N VAL A 73 -7.74 -19.48 -8.41
CA VAL A 73 -7.84 -19.70 -6.95
C VAL A 73 -7.65 -18.37 -6.21
N ILE A 74 -6.94 -17.42 -6.82
CA ILE A 74 -6.67 -16.07 -6.33
C ILE A 74 -7.24 -15.09 -7.36
N ASP A 75 -8.34 -14.42 -7.04
CA ASP A 75 -9.08 -13.53 -7.95
C ASP A 75 -9.08 -12.05 -7.51
N ASP A 76 -9.07 -11.76 -6.22
CA ASP A 76 -9.16 -10.38 -5.70
C ASP A 76 -7.83 -9.68 -5.39
N LEU A 77 -6.69 -10.29 -5.73
CA LEU A 77 -5.37 -9.70 -5.46
C LEU A 77 -5.03 -8.56 -6.44
N THR A 78 -5.09 -7.31 -5.97
CA THR A 78 -4.66 -6.12 -6.72
C THR A 78 -3.46 -5.43 -6.09
N ALA A 79 -2.70 -4.66 -6.87
CA ALA A 79 -1.59 -3.91 -6.30
C ALA A 79 -2.03 -2.83 -5.29
N HIS A 80 -3.28 -2.36 -5.41
CA HIS A 80 -3.87 -1.41 -4.47
C HIS A 80 -4.03 -2.02 -3.05
N ILE A 81 -4.19 -3.35 -2.94
CA ILE A 81 -4.25 -4.03 -1.64
C ILE A 81 -2.98 -3.80 -0.82
N PHE A 82 -1.81 -3.66 -1.43
CA PHE A 82 -0.60 -3.34 -0.66
C PHE A 82 -0.66 -1.95 -0.02
N GLN A 83 -1.28 -0.98 -0.69
CA GLN A 83 -1.52 0.34 -0.12
C GLN A 83 -2.54 0.26 1.02
N HIS A 84 -3.62 -0.50 0.84
CA HIS A 84 -4.60 -0.76 1.90
C HIS A 84 -3.96 -1.41 3.13
N ASN A 85 -3.20 -2.49 2.94
CA ASN A 85 -2.51 -3.21 4.01
C ASN A 85 -1.49 -2.34 4.74
N TYR A 86 -0.79 -1.46 4.00
CA TYR A 86 0.10 -0.48 4.63
C TYR A 86 -0.68 0.49 5.52
N CYS A 87 -1.83 1.00 5.08
CA CYS A 87 -2.71 1.85 5.89
C CYS A 87 -3.21 1.12 7.15
N SER A 88 -3.78 -0.08 7.00
CA SER A 88 -4.28 -0.89 8.12
C SER A 88 -3.18 -1.18 9.14
N ASN A 89 -1.97 -1.53 8.68
CA ASN A 89 -0.82 -1.77 9.55
C ASN A 89 -0.40 -0.52 10.34
N LEU A 90 -0.51 0.68 9.74
CA LEU A 90 -0.27 1.93 10.45
C LEU A 90 -1.40 2.26 11.43
N CYS A 91 -2.66 1.98 11.10
CA CYS A 91 -3.80 2.18 11.99
C CYS A 91 -3.68 1.36 13.28
N TYR A 92 -3.15 0.14 13.20
CA TYR A 92 -2.83 -0.68 14.38
C TYR A 92 -1.75 -0.09 15.29
N LYS A 93 -1.02 0.94 14.85
CA LYS A 93 0.02 1.61 15.63
C LYS A 93 -0.46 2.91 16.29
N ILE A 94 -1.74 3.27 16.17
CA ILE A 94 -2.30 4.38 16.94
C ILE A 94 -2.27 3.99 18.44
N PRO A 95 -1.82 4.89 19.34
CA PRO A 95 -1.52 6.31 19.14
C PRO A 95 -0.06 6.66 18.79
N ALA A 96 0.84 5.69 18.64
CA ALA A 96 2.26 5.94 18.34
C ALA A 96 2.49 6.69 17.00
N ILE A 97 1.51 6.64 16.10
CA ILE A 97 1.42 7.48 14.91
C ILE A 97 0.01 8.06 14.81
N SER A 98 -0.11 9.36 14.51
CA SER A 98 -1.42 10.02 14.40
C SER A 98 -2.08 9.77 13.04
N ILE A 99 -3.41 9.78 13.01
CA ILE A 99 -4.24 9.70 11.77
C ILE A 99 -3.75 10.71 10.72
N LYS A 100 -3.45 11.94 11.14
CA LYS A 100 -2.91 12.99 10.27
C LYS A 100 -1.58 12.64 9.63
N MET A 101 -0.67 11.99 10.38
CA MET A 101 0.60 11.52 9.83
C MET A 101 0.38 10.36 8.86
N ILE A 102 -0.51 9.41 9.18
CA ILE A 102 -0.87 8.31 8.27
C ILE A 102 -1.42 8.87 6.95
N ALA A 103 -2.37 9.81 7.02
CA ALA A 103 -2.95 10.45 5.83
C ALA A 103 -1.87 11.13 4.97
N ARG A 104 -0.90 11.81 5.61
CA ARG A 104 0.25 12.43 4.91
C ARG A 104 1.15 11.40 4.24
N LEU A 105 1.44 10.27 4.88
CA LEU A 105 2.27 9.19 4.32
C LEU A 105 1.58 8.51 3.12
N MET A 106 0.27 8.29 3.25
CA MET A 106 -0.57 7.70 2.22
C MET A 106 -0.79 8.64 1.03
N GLY A 107 -0.73 9.96 1.26
CA GLY A 107 -1.12 10.97 0.28
C GLY A 107 -2.65 11.05 0.13
N ASP A 108 -3.38 10.73 1.19
CA ASP A 108 -4.85 10.68 1.22
C ASP A 108 -5.42 11.69 2.22
N THR A 109 -6.74 11.72 2.35
CA THR A 109 -7.49 12.49 3.33
C THR A 109 -7.57 11.76 4.67
N GLU A 110 -7.65 12.52 5.77
CA GLU A 110 -7.86 11.95 7.10
C GLU A 110 -9.15 11.13 7.17
N LYS A 111 -10.18 11.51 6.40
CA LYS A 111 -11.45 10.77 6.30
C LYS A 111 -11.24 9.32 5.87
N VAL A 112 -10.46 9.08 4.81
CA VAL A 112 -10.19 7.72 4.33
C VAL A 112 -9.42 6.90 5.38
N VAL A 113 -8.48 7.53 6.09
CA VAL A 113 -7.75 6.84 7.17
C VAL A 113 -8.66 6.52 8.34
N ILE A 114 -9.60 7.40 8.69
CA ILE A 114 -10.61 7.15 9.72
C ILE A 114 -11.50 5.98 9.30
N ASP A 115 -11.96 5.94 8.05
CA ASP A 115 -12.79 4.84 7.55
C ASP A 115 -12.05 3.49 7.66
N VAL A 116 -10.77 3.43 7.28
CA VAL A 116 -9.93 2.22 7.43
C VAL A 116 -9.67 1.90 8.91
N TYR A 117 -9.41 2.90 9.74
CA TYR A 117 -9.19 2.72 11.18
C TYR A 117 -10.43 2.12 11.86
N ASN A 118 -11.60 2.68 11.59
CA ASN A 118 -12.86 2.19 12.15
C ASN A 118 -13.11 0.74 11.74
N HIS A 119 -12.98 0.43 10.45
CA HIS A 119 -13.11 -0.95 9.95
C HIS A 119 -12.18 -1.93 10.67
N VAL A 120 -10.93 -1.53 10.91
CA VAL A 120 -9.92 -2.36 11.59
C VAL A 120 -10.19 -2.51 13.10
N MET A 121 -10.78 -1.50 13.74
CA MET A 121 -11.08 -1.53 15.18
C MET A 121 -12.39 -2.25 15.49
N GLU A 122 -13.40 -2.15 14.62
CA GLU A 122 -14.67 -2.88 14.73
C GLU A 122 -14.45 -4.39 14.93
N GLU A 123 -13.46 -4.97 14.26
CA GLU A 123 -13.09 -6.39 14.42
C GLU A 123 -12.58 -6.76 15.83
N LYS A 124 -12.21 -5.77 16.64
CA LYS A 124 -11.57 -5.94 17.96
C LYS A 124 -12.38 -5.34 19.11
N GLU A 125 -13.54 -4.75 18.84
CA GLU A 125 -14.34 -4.08 19.86
C GLU A 125 -15.05 -5.08 20.78
N ASP A 126 -14.68 -5.05 22.06
CA ASP A 126 -15.49 -5.62 23.14
C ASP A 126 -16.23 -4.49 23.86
N VAL A 127 -17.40 -4.14 23.32
CA VAL A 127 -18.23 -3.02 23.79
C VAL A 127 -18.64 -3.19 25.25
N GLN A 128 -18.89 -4.42 25.70
CA GLN A 128 -19.38 -4.68 27.06
C GLN A 128 -18.29 -4.41 28.09
N THR A 129 -17.10 -4.94 27.87
CA THR A 129 -15.95 -4.72 28.76
C THR A 129 -15.59 -3.24 28.83
N VAL A 130 -15.56 -2.54 27.68
CA VAL A 130 -15.21 -1.11 27.62
C VAL A 130 -16.22 -0.24 28.36
N LEU A 131 -17.52 -0.52 28.27
CA LEU A 131 -18.56 0.25 28.97
C LEU A 131 -18.44 0.10 30.50
N VAL A 132 -18.18 -1.12 30.97
CA VAL A 132 -18.01 -1.40 32.40
C VAL A 132 -16.78 -0.66 32.95
N ASP A 133 -15.65 -0.71 32.24
CA ASP A 133 -14.43 0.00 32.64
C ASP A 133 -14.62 1.52 32.67
N ALA A 134 -15.33 2.09 31.68
CA ALA A 134 -15.55 3.53 31.60
C ALA A 134 -16.50 4.09 32.67
N LEU A 135 -17.47 3.28 33.13
CA LEU A 135 -18.46 3.67 34.14
C LEU A 135 -18.05 3.33 35.57
N ASN A 136 -17.06 2.47 35.75
CA ASN A 136 -16.49 2.11 37.06
C ASN A 136 -15.26 2.95 37.45
N MET A 137 -14.94 4.01 36.68
CA MET A 137 -13.95 5.02 37.05
C MET A 137 -14.54 6.14 37.92
#